data_AF-A0A932J0W4-F1
#
_entry.id   AF-A0A932J0W4-F1
#
_cell.length_a   1.000
_cell.length_b   1.000
_cell.length_c   1.000
_cell.angle_alpha   90.00
_cell.angle_beta   90.00
_cell.angle_gamma   90.00
#
_symmetry.space_group_name_H-M   'P 1'
#
loop_
_entity.id
_entity.type
_entity.pdbx_description
1 polymer ?
#
loop_
_entity_poly.entity_id
_entity_poly.type
_entity_poly.pdbx_seq_one_letter_code
_entity_poly.pdbx_strand_id
1 'polypeptide(L)'
;MNQPYAAPGANLDHNQEEEFYDPKVFALNGRIGRARYFCYSAGVTWLFFFVLGIAAAVILPAMMSKGGKPDGFFIALVMLIYLPFLVIPMIYARRRLHDLGHNGWLVLLLLVPLVNMALGLYILFAPGNSGPNQYGLPPKPGNAVWLVVAVIVPFFLIGILAAIALPAYQDYTNRAKAKQMEMQKRSDALREEAAAAAGGQEASASEAPALPAGGGEDKRQ
;
A
#
# COMPACT_ATOMS: atom_id res chain seq x y z
N MET A 1 -30.39 47.80 -49.70
CA MET A 1 -31.57 47.25 -49.00
C MET A 1 -31.28 47.30 -47.51
N ASN A 2 -31.84 48.27 -46.78
CA ASN A 2 -31.75 48.37 -45.32
C ASN A 2 -32.81 47.47 -44.72
N GLN A 3 -32.42 46.44 -43.97
CA GLN A 3 -33.37 45.62 -43.21
C GLN A 3 -33.62 46.29 -41.85
N PRO A 4 -34.83 46.81 -41.57
CA PRO A 4 -35.13 47.51 -40.31
C PRO A 4 -35.26 46.59 -39.08
N TYR A 5 -35.23 45.27 -39.30
CA TYR A 5 -35.47 44.23 -38.30
C TYR A 5 -34.26 43.30 -38.13
N ALA A 6 -33.04 43.83 -38.21
CA ALA A 6 -31.87 43.07 -37.76
C ALA A 6 -31.93 42.96 -36.22
N ALA A 7 -31.98 41.73 -35.70
CA ALA A 7 -31.86 41.50 -34.26
C ALA A 7 -30.54 42.11 -33.76
N PRO A 8 -30.49 42.70 -32.54
CA PRO A 8 -29.24 43.23 -31.99
C PRO A 8 -28.20 42.12 -32.05
N GLY A 9 -27.08 42.37 -32.74
CA GLY A 9 -26.16 41.33 -33.22
C GLY A 9 -25.97 40.21 -32.20
N ALA A 10 -26.64 39.08 -32.44
CA ALA A 10 -26.25 37.85 -31.78
C ALA A 10 -24.83 37.59 -32.30
N ASN A 11 -23.84 37.78 -31.43
CA ASN A 11 -22.47 37.37 -31.70
C ASN A 11 -22.51 35.86 -31.96
N LEU A 12 -22.57 35.48 -33.23
CA LEU A 12 -22.43 34.11 -33.70
C LEU A 12 -20.97 33.66 -33.69
N ASP A 13 -20.09 34.46 -33.10
CA ASP A 13 -18.78 34.04 -32.61
C ASP A 13 -18.98 33.18 -31.34
N HIS A 14 -19.77 32.11 -31.47
CA HIS A 14 -19.74 31.01 -30.52
C HIS A 14 -18.39 30.33 -30.73
N ASN A 15 -17.37 30.89 -30.09
CA ASN A 15 -16.13 30.19 -29.84
C ASN A 15 -16.54 28.78 -29.37
N GLN A 16 -16.10 27.74 -30.08
CA GLN A 16 -16.34 26.33 -29.71
C GLN A 16 -15.90 26.01 -28.25
N GLU A 17 -15.21 26.95 -27.62
CA GLU A 17 -14.85 27.01 -26.21
C GLU A 17 -16.06 27.14 -25.25
N GLU A 18 -17.20 27.72 -25.66
CA GLU A 18 -18.40 27.80 -24.81
C GLU A 18 -19.20 26.48 -24.75
N GLU A 19 -18.85 25.48 -25.55
CA GLU A 19 -19.54 24.17 -25.54
C GLU A 19 -19.00 23.24 -24.45
N PHE A 20 -17.72 23.38 -24.07
CA PHE A 20 -17.05 22.47 -23.15
C PHE A 20 -16.41 23.17 -21.96
N TYR A 21 -16.65 22.63 -20.76
CA TYR A 21 -15.99 23.05 -19.53
C TYR A 21 -14.64 22.32 -19.35
N ASP A 22 -13.58 23.03 -18.92
CA ASP A 22 -12.29 22.42 -18.57
C ASP A 22 -12.18 22.10 -17.06
N PRO A 23 -12.18 20.81 -16.65
CA PRO A 23 -12.14 20.45 -15.23
C PRO A 23 -10.78 20.69 -14.59
N LYS A 24 -10.73 21.60 -13.60
CA LYS A 24 -9.56 21.84 -12.75
C LYS A 24 -9.34 20.69 -11.76
N VAL A 25 -8.07 20.43 -11.41
CA VAL A 25 -7.66 19.35 -10.48
C VAL A 25 -8.18 19.58 -9.06
N PHE A 26 -8.15 20.82 -8.57
CA PHE A 26 -8.55 21.19 -7.20
C PHE A 26 -9.95 21.79 -7.09
N ALA A 27 -10.76 21.73 -8.15
CA ALA A 27 -12.15 22.20 -8.08
C ALA A 27 -12.99 21.25 -7.20
N LEU A 28 -13.76 21.83 -6.27
CA LEU A 28 -14.66 21.10 -5.38
C LEU A 28 -16.02 20.81 -6.03
N ASN A 29 -16.42 21.62 -7.00
CA ASN A 29 -17.69 21.53 -7.72
C ASN A 29 -17.44 21.45 -9.24
N GLY A 30 -18.51 21.15 -9.98
CA GLY A 30 -18.47 20.96 -11.43
C GLY A 30 -18.37 19.50 -11.84
N ARG A 31 -18.25 19.28 -13.15
CA ARG A 31 -18.28 17.96 -13.77
C ARG A 31 -16.87 17.47 -14.10
N ILE A 32 -16.68 16.15 -14.09
CA ILE A 32 -15.44 15.52 -14.55
C ILE A 32 -15.79 14.30 -15.40
N GLY A 33 -15.17 14.20 -16.58
CA GLY A 33 -15.37 13.06 -17.47
C GLY A 33 -14.62 11.82 -17.00
N ARG A 34 -15.03 10.64 -17.50
CA ARG A 34 -14.47 9.32 -17.12
C ARG A 34 -12.95 9.24 -17.18
N ALA A 35 -12.33 9.78 -18.22
CA ALA A 35 -10.89 9.66 -18.42
C ALA A 35 -10.09 10.45 -17.38
N ARG A 36 -10.48 11.70 -17.13
CA ARG A 36 -9.85 12.54 -16.11
C ARG A 36 -10.15 12.03 -14.70
N TYR A 37 -11.37 11.56 -14.45
CA TYR A 37 -11.73 10.92 -13.19
C TYR A 37 -10.79 9.76 -12.88
N PHE A 38 -10.57 8.85 -13.83
CA PHE A 38 -9.65 7.74 -13.66
C PHE A 38 -8.21 8.22 -13.44
N CYS A 39 -7.67 9.11 -14.28
CA CYS A 39 -6.29 9.59 -14.13
C CYS A 39 -6.04 10.28 -12.79
N TYR A 40 -6.96 11.16 -12.36
CA TYR A 40 -6.81 11.88 -11.09
C TYR A 40 -6.95 10.95 -9.90
N SER A 41 -7.93 10.03 -9.93
CA SER A 41 -8.12 9.05 -8.86
C SER A 41 -6.93 8.10 -8.76
N ALA A 42 -6.47 7.57 -9.90
CA ALA A 42 -5.29 6.73 -9.98
C ALA A 42 -4.05 7.48 -9.46
N GLY A 43 -3.81 8.72 -9.89
CA GLY A 43 -2.70 9.54 -9.40
C GLY A 43 -2.67 9.71 -7.88
N VAL A 44 -3.83 9.98 -7.27
CA VAL A 44 -3.96 10.06 -5.80
C VAL A 44 -3.70 8.71 -5.14
N THR A 45 -4.21 7.61 -5.70
CA THR A 45 -3.95 6.25 -5.21
C THR A 45 -2.47 5.87 -5.31
N TRP A 46 -1.79 6.22 -6.40
CA TRP A 46 -0.36 5.96 -6.54
C TRP A 46 0.47 6.78 -5.57
N LEU A 47 0.14 8.06 -5.39
CA LEU A 47 0.78 8.91 -4.39
C LEU A 47 0.57 8.34 -2.98
N PHE A 48 -0.63 7.83 -2.68
CA PHE A 48 -0.92 7.18 -1.41
C PHE A 48 0.00 5.98 -1.15
N PHE A 49 0.10 5.06 -2.11
CA PHE A 49 0.99 3.89 -1.97
C PHE A 49 2.45 4.28 -1.88
N PHE A 50 2.89 5.31 -2.59
CA PHE A 50 4.25 5.82 -2.51
C PHE A 50 4.56 6.40 -1.11
N VAL A 51 3.69 7.26 -0.59
CA VAL A 51 3.82 7.82 0.77
C VAL A 51 3.76 6.72 1.82
N LEU A 52 2.85 5.76 1.69
CA LEU A 52 2.74 4.62 2.60
C LEU A 52 4.00 3.73 2.55
N GLY A 53 4.58 3.53 1.37
CA GLY A 53 5.81 2.77 1.20
C GLY A 53 7.01 3.42 1.90
N ILE A 54 7.19 4.74 1.74
CA ILE A 54 8.22 5.51 2.45
C ILE A 54 7.97 5.45 3.96
N ALA A 55 6.72 5.69 4.38
CA ALA A 55 6.34 5.64 5.77
C ALA A 55 6.66 4.26 6.37
N ALA A 56 6.31 3.16 5.70
CA ALA A 56 6.63 1.81 6.15
C ALA A 56 8.14 1.57 6.24
N ALA A 57 8.93 2.01 5.25
CA ALA A 57 10.37 1.84 5.24
C ALA A 57 11.08 2.55 6.40
N VAL A 58 10.57 3.72 6.82
CA VAL A 58 11.15 4.51 7.93
C VAL A 58 10.61 4.07 9.29
N ILE A 59 9.30 3.84 9.38
CA ILE A 59 8.60 3.64 10.64
C ILE A 59 8.73 2.20 11.13
N LEU A 60 8.61 1.20 10.24
CA LEU A 60 8.56 -0.20 10.64
C LEU A 60 9.84 -0.66 11.37
N PRO A 61 11.07 -0.30 10.92
CA PRO A 61 12.28 -0.63 11.67
C PRO A 61 12.34 0.04 13.05
N ALA A 62 11.88 1.29 13.15
CA ALA A 62 11.85 2.03 14.40
C ALA A 62 10.85 1.42 15.41
N MET A 63 9.71 0.91 14.94
CA MET A 63 8.75 0.20 15.80
C MET A 63 9.27 -1.17 16.25
N MET A 64 9.85 -1.94 15.32
CA MET A 64 10.39 -3.27 15.61
C MET A 64 11.53 -3.20 16.65
N SER A 65 12.34 -2.15 16.59
CA SER A 65 13.44 -1.92 17.53
C SER A 65 12.98 -1.56 18.95
N LYS A 66 11.79 -0.95 19.09
CA LYS A 66 11.24 -0.55 20.39
C LYS A 66 10.38 -1.63 21.05
N GLY A 67 10.17 -2.79 20.40
CA GLY A 67 9.28 -3.86 20.90
C GLY A 67 7.84 -3.37 21.20
N GLY A 68 7.48 -2.20 20.66
CA GLY A 68 6.40 -1.38 21.18
C GLY A 68 5.18 -1.38 20.27
N LYS A 69 4.00 -1.50 20.88
CA LYS A 69 2.72 -1.20 20.24
C LYS A 69 2.73 0.27 19.79
N PRO A 70 2.10 0.62 18.65
CA PRO A 70 1.98 2.01 18.25
C PRO A 70 1.27 2.81 19.35
N ASP A 71 1.86 3.93 19.76
CA ASP A 71 1.24 4.83 20.73
C ASP A 71 0.07 5.60 20.10
N GLY A 72 -0.80 6.18 20.94
CA GLY A 72 -1.98 6.89 20.46
C GLY A 72 -1.64 8.10 19.58
N PHE A 73 -0.50 8.75 19.83
CA PHE A 73 -0.02 9.87 19.02
C PHE A 73 0.34 9.42 17.60
N PHE A 74 1.07 8.31 17.48
CA PHE A 74 1.43 7.74 16.19
C PHE A 74 0.18 7.34 15.38
N ILE A 75 -0.79 6.70 16.02
CA ILE A 75 -2.05 6.33 15.36
C ILE A 75 -2.76 7.58 14.85
N ALA A 76 -2.86 8.64 15.66
CA ALA A 76 -3.47 9.90 15.27
C ALA A 76 -2.75 10.55 14.07
N LEU A 77 -1.42 10.53 14.05
CA LEU A 77 -0.62 11.06 12.94
C LEU A 77 -0.87 10.30 11.63
N VAL A 78 -0.90 8.96 11.67
CA VAL A 78 -1.21 8.15 10.48
C VAL A 78 -2.62 8.44 9.96
N MET A 79 -3.60 8.56 10.86
CA MET A 79 -4.97 8.91 10.49
C MET A 79 -5.07 10.30 9.86
N LEU A 80 -4.31 11.27 10.37
CA LEU A 80 -4.25 12.62 9.81
C LEU A 80 -3.65 12.63 8.40
N ILE A 81 -2.59 11.84 8.17
CA ILE A 81 -1.98 11.68 6.83
C ILE A 81 -2.93 10.96 5.88
N TYR A 82 -3.71 9.99 6.37
CA TYR A 82 -4.68 9.25 5.55
C TYR A 82 -5.85 10.11 5.09
N LEU A 83 -6.28 11.09 5.89
CA LEU A 83 -7.46 11.92 5.63
C LEU A 83 -7.51 12.56 4.22
N PRO A 84 -6.47 13.23 3.69
CA PRO A 84 -6.51 13.77 2.33
C PRO A 84 -6.67 12.68 1.26
N PHE A 85 -6.06 11.50 1.45
CA PHE A 85 -6.18 10.38 0.52
C PHE A 85 -7.58 9.73 0.56
N LEU A 86 -8.34 9.94 1.63
CA LEU A 86 -9.75 9.59 1.71
C LEU A 86 -10.65 10.65 1.05
N VAL A 87 -10.42 11.93 1.34
CA VAL A 87 -11.31 13.03 0.96
C VAL A 87 -11.18 13.41 -0.52
N ILE A 88 -9.97 13.43 -1.07
CA ILE A 88 -9.75 13.88 -2.46
C ILE A 88 -10.45 12.95 -3.48
N PRO A 89 -10.33 11.61 -3.41
CA PRO A 89 -11.07 10.72 -4.31
C PRO A 89 -12.59 10.85 -4.17
N MET A 90 -13.10 11.14 -2.96
CA MET A 90 -14.52 11.41 -2.75
C MET A 90 -14.96 12.68 -3.48
N ILE A 91 -14.16 13.73 -3.50
CA ILE A 91 -14.45 14.95 -4.28
C ILE A 91 -14.53 14.62 -5.78
N TYR A 92 -13.62 13.80 -6.29
CA TYR A 92 -13.64 13.37 -7.69
C TYR A 92 -14.86 12.50 -8.03
N ALA A 93 -15.20 11.55 -7.17
CA ALA A 93 -16.39 10.72 -7.36
C ALA A 93 -17.68 11.53 -7.29
N ARG A 94 -17.79 12.51 -6.38
CA ARG A 94 -18.91 13.47 -6.34
C ARG A 94 -19.05 14.24 -7.66
N ARG A 95 -17.95 14.78 -8.18
CA ARG A 95 -17.95 15.50 -9.46
C ARG A 95 -18.30 14.60 -10.64
N ARG A 96 -17.95 13.31 -10.55
CA ARG A 96 -18.30 12.32 -11.56
C ARG A 96 -19.78 11.92 -11.49
N LEU A 97 -20.35 11.83 -10.29
CA LEU A 97 -21.79 11.68 -10.09
C LEU A 97 -22.57 12.86 -10.68
N HIS A 98 -22.08 14.08 -10.49
CA HIS A 98 -22.65 15.26 -11.15
C HIS A 98 -22.59 15.17 -12.68
N ASP A 99 -21.52 14.60 -13.23
CA ASP A 99 -21.42 14.37 -14.69
C ASP A 99 -22.44 13.34 -15.20
N LEU A 100 -22.81 12.37 -14.37
CA LEU A 100 -23.86 11.39 -14.61
C LEU A 100 -25.28 11.94 -14.35
N GLY A 101 -25.42 13.19 -13.90
CA GLY A 101 -26.70 13.79 -13.54
C GLY A 101 -27.27 13.35 -12.19
N HIS A 102 -26.50 12.62 -11.39
CA HIS A 102 -26.90 12.14 -10.06
C HIS A 102 -26.56 13.15 -8.96
N ASN A 103 -27.22 12.99 -7.80
CA ASN A 103 -26.89 13.78 -6.62
C ASN A 103 -25.49 13.39 -6.08
N GLY A 104 -24.77 14.37 -5.55
CA GLY A 104 -23.42 14.17 -5.03
C GLY A 104 -23.36 13.37 -3.72
N TRP A 105 -24.47 13.24 -3.00
CA TRP A 105 -24.54 12.51 -1.73
C TRP A 105 -24.41 11.00 -1.90
N LEU A 106 -24.72 10.46 -3.10
CA LEU A 106 -24.47 9.05 -3.42
C LEU A 106 -23.00 8.65 -3.25
N VAL A 107 -22.07 9.61 -3.21
CA VAL A 107 -20.65 9.34 -2.96
C VAL A 107 -20.41 8.65 -1.61
N LEU A 108 -21.27 8.87 -0.61
CA LEU A 108 -21.16 8.21 0.70
C LEU A 108 -21.32 6.69 0.61
N LEU A 109 -22.00 6.18 -0.42
CA LEU A 109 -22.12 4.75 -0.67
C LEU A 109 -20.78 4.10 -1.04
N LEU A 110 -19.76 4.89 -1.43
CA LEU A 110 -18.39 4.39 -1.61
C LEU A 110 -17.72 3.99 -0.30
N LEU A 111 -18.26 4.40 0.86
CA LEU A 111 -17.77 3.96 2.18
C LEU A 111 -18.38 2.62 2.61
N VAL A 112 -19.47 2.19 1.98
CA VAL A 112 -20.16 0.94 2.32
C VAL A 112 -19.53 -0.20 1.52
N PRO A 113 -18.94 -1.24 2.16
CA PRO A 113 -18.37 -2.37 1.47
C PRO A 113 -19.39 -3.05 0.53
N LEU A 114 -18.91 -3.65 -0.57
CA LEU A 114 -19.68 -4.27 -1.65
C LEU A 114 -20.49 -3.27 -2.49
N VAL A 115 -21.24 -2.37 -1.86
CA VAL A 115 -21.96 -1.28 -2.56
C VAL A 115 -20.96 -0.36 -3.26
N ASN A 116 -19.83 -0.08 -2.61
CA ASN A 116 -18.74 0.70 -3.18
C ASN A 116 -18.18 0.10 -4.48
N MET A 117 -18.15 -1.24 -4.61
CA MET A 117 -17.68 -1.90 -5.83
C MET A 117 -18.67 -1.70 -6.98
N ALA A 118 -19.96 -1.93 -6.73
CA ALA A 118 -21.01 -1.73 -7.73
C ALA A 118 -21.08 -0.27 -8.19
N LEU A 119 -21.09 0.68 -7.24
CA LEU A 119 -21.11 2.10 -7.55
C LEU A 119 -19.81 2.56 -8.23
N GLY A 120 -18.65 2.05 -7.78
CA GLY A 120 -17.35 2.36 -8.38
C GLY A 120 -17.27 1.95 -9.85
N LEU A 121 -17.72 0.73 -10.18
CA LEU A 121 -17.81 0.25 -11.56
C LEU A 121 -18.77 1.11 -12.39
N TYR A 122 -19.93 1.45 -11.83
CA TYR A 122 -20.89 2.33 -12.49
C TYR A 122 -20.29 3.72 -12.79
N ILE A 123 -19.69 4.37 -11.81
CA ILE A 123 -19.05 5.69 -11.95
C ILE A 123 -17.91 5.66 -12.98
N LEU A 124 -17.18 4.54 -13.05
CA LEU A 124 -16.05 4.35 -13.96
C LEU A 124 -16.51 4.19 -15.42
N PHE A 125 -17.51 3.36 -15.68
CA PHE A 125 -17.88 2.95 -17.04
C PHE A 125 -19.09 3.69 -17.63
N ALA A 126 -20.04 4.15 -16.82
CA ALA A 126 -21.26 4.77 -17.34
C ALA A 126 -20.95 6.04 -18.16
N PRO A 127 -21.58 6.28 -19.32
CA PRO A 127 -21.40 7.54 -20.03
C PRO A 127 -22.01 8.71 -19.23
N GLY A 128 -21.31 9.85 -19.20
CA GLY A 128 -21.87 11.10 -18.66
C GLY A 128 -22.86 11.76 -19.63
N ASN A 129 -23.55 12.80 -19.17
CA ASN A 129 -24.53 13.51 -20.00
C ASN A 129 -23.82 14.30 -21.11
N SER A 130 -24.18 14.07 -22.38
CA SER A 130 -23.54 14.76 -23.52
C SER A 130 -23.88 16.25 -23.58
N GLY A 131 -25.05 16.65 -23.08
CA GLY A 131 -25.47 18.05 -23.04
C GLY A 131 -25.18 18.76 -21.72
N PRO A 132 -25.57 20.06 -21.62
CA PRO A 132 -25.60 20.77 -20.36
C PRO A 132 -26.51 20.06 -19.35
N ASN A 133 -26.11 20.05 -18.07
CA ASN A 133 -26.95 19.57 -16.98
C ASN A 133 -26.97 20.60 -15.84
N GLN A 134 -27.70 20.31 -14.76
CA GLN A 134 -27.82 21.20 -13.58
C GLN A 134 -26.48 21.55 -12.90
N TYR A 135 -25.40 20.84 -13.24
CA TYR A 135 -24.05 21.03 -12.71
C TYR A 135 -23.09 21.70 -13.71
N GLY A 136 -23.58 22.13 -14.88
CA GLY A 136 -22.85 22.89 -15.89
C GLY A 136 -22.67 22.18 -17.22
N LEU A 137 -21.83 22.78 -18.06
CA LEU A 137 -21.48 22.31 -19.40
C LEU A 137 -20.71 20.98 -19.38
N PRO A 138 -20.79 20.17 -20.46
CA PRO A 138 -20.07 18.91 -20.55
C PRO A 138 -18.56 19.11 -20.39
N PRO A 139 -17.87 18.22 -19.67
CA PRO A 139 -16.43 18.32 -19.48
C PRO A 139 -15.70 17.98 -20.79
N LYS A 140 -14.63 18.73 -21.09
CA LYS A 140 -13.75 18.46 -22.24
C LYS A 140 -13.26 17.00 -22.22
N PRO A 141 -13.37 16.25 -23.34
CA PRO A 141 -12.90 14.87 -23.40
C PRO A 141 -11.43 14.77 -22.99
N GLY A 142 -11.12 13.79 -22.15
CA GLY A 142 -9.76 13.55 -21.68
C GLY A 142 -8.92 12.85 -22.74
N ASN A 143 -7.62 13.11 -22.73
CA ASN A 143 -6.67 12.46 -23.64
C ASN A 143 -6.37 11.01 -23.17
N ALA A 144 -6.52 10.05 -24.08
CA ALA A 144 -6.31 8.63 -23.82
C ALA A 144 -4.85 8.29 -23.45
N VAL A 145 -3.87 9.08 -23.90
CA VAL A 145 -2.45 8.89 -23.56
C VAL A 145 -2.26 8.90 -22.04
N TRP A 146 -2.91 9.83 -21.34
CA TRP A 146 -2.79 9.91 -19.88
C TRP A 146 -3.41 8.71 -19.15
N LEU A 147 -4.42 8.06 -19.73
CA LEU A 147 -4.96 6.82 -19.18
C LEU A 147 -3.94 5.69 -19.26
N VAL A 148 -3.30 5.55 -20.43
CA VAL A 148 -2.26 4.54 -20.65
C VAL A 148 -1.07 4.79 -19.73
N VAL A 149 -0.61 6.03 -19.62
CA VAL A 149 0.47 6.44 -18.71
C VAL A 149 0.13 6.12 -17.25
N ALA A 150 -1.10 6.43 -16.80
CA ALA A 150 -1.55 6.19 -15.43
C ALA A 150 -1.60 4.70 -15.05
N VAL A 151 -1.61 3.79 -16.04
CA VAL A 151 -1.55 2.34 -15.84
C VAL A 151 -0.15 1.79 -16.08
N ILE A 152 0.55 2.17 -17.15
CA ILE A 152 1.83 1.53 -17.50
C ILE A 152 2.96 1.93 -16.54
N VAL A 153 3.07 3.23 -16.22
CA VAL A 153 4.14 3.76 -15.37
C VAL A 153 4.23 3.05 -14.00
N PRO A 154 3.13 2.89 -13.23
CA PRO A 154 3.21 2.24 -11.93
C PRO A 154 3.61 0.76 -12.02
N PHE A 155 3.13 0.01 -13.02
CA PHE A 155 3.56 -1.38 -13.22
C PHE A 155 5.05 -1.47 -13.53
N PHE A 156 5.56 -0.54 -14.34
CA PHE A 156 6.98 -0.46 -14.64
C PHE A 156 7.82 -0.14 -13.39
N LEU A 157 7.37 0.82 -12.56
CA LEU A 157 8.03 1.15 -11.29
C LEU A 157 8.03 -0.02 -10.31
N ILE A 158 6.92 -0.76 -10.20
CA ILE A 158 6.84 -1.98 -9.38
C ILE A 158 7.82 -3.04 -9.92
N GLY A 159 7.93 -3.19 -11.24
CA GLY A 159 8.88 -4.10 -11.87
C GLY A 159 10.34 -3.76 -11.54
N ILE A 160 10.73 -2.49 -11.62
CA ILE A 160 12.07 -2.02 -11.21
C ILE A 160 12.32 -2.30 -9.73
N LEU A 161 11.35 -1.97 -8.86
CA LEU A 161 11.47 -2.22 -7.43
C LEU A 161 11.64 -3.71 -7.13
N ALA A 162 10.86 -4.57 -7.80
CA ALA A 162 10.97 -6.02 -7.66
C ALA A 162 12.34 -6.54 -8.14
N ALA A 163 12.86 -6.01 -9.25
CA ALA A 163 14.18 -6.41 -9.76
C ALA A 163 15.33 -6.12 -8.76
N ILE A 164 15.18 -5.09 -7.93
CA ILE A 164 16.15 -4.76 -6.86
C ILE A 164 15.85 -5.55 -5.58
N ALA A 165 14.58 -5.67 -5.20
CA ALA A 165 14.17 -6.26 -3.93
C ALA A 165 14.30 -7.80 -3.90
N LEU A 166 14.02 -8.49 -5.01
CA LEU A 166 14.09 -9.95 -5.09
C LEU A 166 15.50 -10.51 -4.81
N PRO A 167 16.59 -10.04 -5.45
CA PRO A 167 17.93 -10.54 -5.14
C PRO A 167 18.35 -10.20 -3.70
N ALA A 168 18.03 -9.00 -3.21
CA ALA A 168 18.33 -8.61 -1.83
C ALA A 168 17.62 -9.51 -0.82
N TYR A 169 16.37 -9.92 -1.09
CA TYR A 169 15.62 -10.85 -0.26
C TYR A 169 16.22 -12.28 -0.31
N GLN A 170 16.62 -12.74 -1.50
CA GLN A 170 17.30 -14.02 -1.65
C GLN A 170 18.60 -14.05 -0.83
N ASP A 171 19.42 -13.01 -0.91
CA ASP A 171 20.65 -12.90 -0.12
C ASP A 171 20.40 -12.89 1.39
N TYR A 172 19.38 -12.18 1.85
CA TYR A 172 18.97 -12.17 3.25
C TYR A 172 18.60 -13.56 3.75
N THR A 173 17.75 -14.27 3.01
CA THR A 173 17.29 -15.62 3.42
C THR A 173 18.41 -16.65 3.37
N ASN A 174 19.33 -16.56 2.41
CA ASN A 174 20.50 -17.43 2.33
C ASN A 174 21.45 -17.23 3.53
N ARG A 175 21.71 -15.97 3.91
CA ARG A 175 22.52 -15.65 5.11
C ARG A 175 21.84 -16.11 6.41
N ALA A 176 20.52 -15.97 6.50
CA ALA A 176 19.76 -16.45 7.66
C ALA A 176 19.84 -17.98 7.80
N LYS A 177 19.69 -18.74 6.70
CA LYS A 177 19.83 -20.20 6.68
C LYS A 177 21.25 -20.66 7.02
N ALA A 178 22.27 -19.98 6.47
CA ALA A 178 23.67 -20.27 6.76
C ALA A 178 23.99 -20.15 8.26
N LYS A 179 23.52 -19.08 8.92
CA LYS A 179 23.68 -18.89 10.37
C LYS A 179 22.99 -19.99 11.19
N GLN A 180 21.83 -20.46 10.75
CA GLN A 180 21.13 -21.56 11.43
C GLN A 180 21.90 -22.88 11.34
N MET A 181 22.42 -23.21 10.15
CA MET A 181 23.25 -24.41 9.97
C MET A 181 24.54 -24.35 10.79
N GLU A 182 25.17 -23.18 10.89
CA GLU A 182 26.37 -22.99 11.73
C GLU A 182 26.05 -23.17 13.22
N MET A 183 24.94 -22.60 13.71
CA MET A 183 24.49 -22.81 15.09
C MET A 183 24.20 -24.28 15.39
N GLN A 184 23.60 -25.01 14.45
CA GLN A 184 23.32 -26.44 14.58
C GLN A 184 24.61 -27.28 14.61
N LYS A 185 25.54 -27.03 13.69
CA LYS A 185 26.85 -27.70 13.71
C LYS A 185 27.60 -27.44 15.01
N ARG A 186 27.53 -26.21 15.52
CA ARG A 186 28.14 -25.84 16.80
C ARG A 186 27.47 -26.57 17.97
N SER A 187 26.15 -26.72 17.99
CA SER A 187 25.47 -27.49 19.05
C SER A 187 25.81 -28.98 18.98
N ASP A 188 25.91 -29.54 17.77
CA ASP A 188 26.26 -30.94 17.58
C ASP A 188 27.70 -31.22 18.03
N ALA A 189 28.65 -30.35 17.67
CA ALA A 189 30.04 -30.43 18.11
C ALA A 189 30.18 -30.32 19.64
N LEU A 190 29.45 -29.37 20.26
CA LEU A 190 29.44 -29.23 21.73
C LEU A 190 28.82 -30.47 22.41
N ARG A 191 27.81 -31.10 21.79
CA ARG A 191 27.19 -32.34 22.30
C ARG A 191 28.14 -33.52 22.21
N GLU A 192 28.92 -33.60 21.15
CA GLU A 192 29.96 -34.61 20.96
C GLU A 192 31.11 -34.44 21.95
N GLU A 193 31.58 -33.21 22.16
CA GLU A 193 32.60 -32.87 23.16
C GLU A 193 32.13 -33.23 24.58
N ALA A 194 30.88 -32.91 24.93
CA ALA A 194 30.29 -33.26 26.22
C ALA A 194 30.15 -34.79 26.41
N ALA A 195 29.78 -35.53 25.35
CA ALA A 195 29.71 -36.99 25.39
C ALA A 195 31.10 -37.64 25.55
N ALA A 196 32.12 -37.10 24.87
CA ALA A 196 33.50 -37.55 25.01
C ALA A 196 34.06 -37.29 26.42
N ALA A 197 33.77 -36.12 27.01
CA ALA A 197 34.16 -35.78 28.38
C ALA A 197 33.49 -36.69 29.42
N ALA A 198 32.21 -37.05 29.23
CA ALA A 198 31.50 -37.98 30.09
C ALA A 198 32.06 -39.41 30.01
N GLY A 199 32.38 -39.89 28.80
CA GLY A 199 33.00 -41.22 28.61
C GLY A 199 34.42 -41.32 29.17
N GLY A 200 35.19 -40.22 29.14
CA GLY A 200 36.52 -40.15 29.75
C GLY A 200 36.50 -40.21 31.29
N GLN A 201 35.44 -39.67 31.93
CA GLN A 201 35.25 -39.77 33.38
C GLN A 201 34.88 -41.19 33.84
N GLU A 202 34.14 -41.97 33.05
CA GLU A 202 33.85 -43.38 33.37
C GLU A 202 35.08 -44.28 33.20
N ALA A 203 35.93 -44.06 32.19
CA ALA A 203 37.15 -44.84 31.99
C ALA A 203 38.19 -44.64 33.11
N SER A 204 38.34 -43.40 33.62
CA SER A 204 39.24 -43.10 34.74
C SER A 204 38.76 -43.68 36.09
N ALA A 205 37.48 -44.02 36.23
CA ALA A 205 36.93 -44.64 37.45
C ALA A 205 37.11 -46.17 37.47
N SER A 206 37.41 -46.79 36.32
CA SER A 206 37.58 -48.25 36.18
C SER A 206 39.01 -48.76 36.43
N GLU A 207 40.00 -47.88 36.59
CA GLU A 207 41.42 -48.25 36.71
C GLU A 207 42.01 -47.98 38.12
N ALA A 208 41.16 -47.89 39.14
CA ALA A 208 41.60 -47.88 40.54
C ALA A 208 42.00 -49.32 40.99
N PRO A 209 43.18 -49.52 41.60
CA PRO A 209 43.62 -50.86 41.99
C PRO A 209 42.72 -51.41 43.09
N ALA A 210 42.27 -52.65 42.92
CA ALA A 210 41.47 -53.38 43.89
C ALA A 210 42.18 -53.43 45.25
N LEU A 211 41.60 -52.77 46.26
CA LEU A 211 42.01 -52.86 47.66
C LEU A 211 41.81 -54.31 48.17
N PRO A 212 42.77 -54.89 48.89
CA PRO A 212 42.61 -56.23 49.44
C PRO A 212 41.57 -56.24 50.56
N ALA A 213 40.69 -57.24 50.53
CA ALA A 213 39.71 -57.52 51.56
C ALA A 213 40.41 -57.85 52.90
N GLY A 214 40.40 -56.90 53.84
CA GLY A 214 40.82 -57.10 55.23
C GLY A 214 39.62 -57.52 56.08
N GLY A 215 39.69 -58.74 56.60
CA GLY A 215 38.68 -59.37 57.45
C GLY A 215 38.44 -58.64 58.77
N GLY A 216 37.24 -58.84 59.30
CA GLY A 216 36.81 -58.29 60.58
C GLY A 216 37.42 -58.99 61.78
N GLU A 217 37.69 -58.21 62.82
CA GLU A 217 37.73 -58.59 64.23
C GLU A 217 37.19 -57.38 65.00
N ASP A 218 35.94 -57.43 65.49
CA ASP A 218 35.60 -57.72 66.89
C ASP A 218 36.58 -57.13 67.91
N LYS A 219 36.13 -56.11 68.64
CA LYS A 219 36.19 -56.13 70.11
C LYS A 219 35.33 -55.05 70.75
N ARG A 220 34.42 -55.55 71.59
CA ARG A 220 33.76 -54.87 72.70
C ARG A 220 34.78 -54.11 73.56
N GLN A 221 34.44 -52.87 73.94
CA GLN A 221 34.23 -52.38 75.32
C GLN A 221 33.85 -50.91 75.28
#